data_AF-A0A094L1S9-F1
#
_entry.id   AF-A0A094L1S9-F1
#
_cell.length_a   1.000
_cell.length_b   1.000
_cell.length_c   1.000
_cell.angle_alpha   90.00
_cell.angle_beta   90.00
_cell.angle_gamma   90.00
#
_symmetry.space_group_name_H-M   'P 1'
#
loop_
_entity.id
_entity.type
_entity.pdbx_description
1 polymer ?
#
loop_
_entity_poly.entity_id
_entity_poly.type
_entity_poly.pdbx_seq_one_letter_code
_entity_poly.pdbx_strand_id
1 'polypeptide(L)'
;MEIPSSTIINQYIACQGPLPNTCPDFWQMTWEQGSSMVVMLTTQVERGRVTDHEATDITIPLHAGMSQWSRKSANLAALKESPEESRQLTQIQYIAWPDHGVPDDSSDFLDFVCLVRKKRAGREEPVVVHCSAGIGRTGVLITMETAMCLIECNQPVYPLDIVRTMRDQRAMMIQT
;
A
#
# COMPACT_ATOMS: atom_id res chain seq x y z
N MET A 1 -11.11 -7.57 -1.42
CA MET A 1 -11.50 -7.45 -2.84
C MET A 1 -11.59 -8.84 -3.42
N GLU A 2 -12.80 -9.32 -3.67
CA GLU A 2 -13.04 -10.66 -4.22
C GLU A 2 -12.98 -10.62 -5.75
N ILE A 3 -12.38 -11.65 -6.35
CA ILE A 3 -12.29 -11.78 -7.80
C ILE A 3 -13.21 -12.93 -8.24
N PRO A 4 -14.36 -12.63 -8.90
CA PRO A 4 -15.32 -13.64 -9.31
C PRO A 4 -14.68 -14.73 -10.16
N SER A 5 -15.20 -15.96 -10.05
CA SER A 5 -14.67 -17.14 -10.77
C SER A 5 -13.24 -17.57 -10.38
N SER A 6 -12.69 -17.01 -9.30
CA SER A 6 -11.40 -17.40 -8.73
C SER A 6 -11.53 -17.60 -7.22
N THR A 7 -10.54 -18.24 -6.60
CA THR A 7 -10.43 -18.30 -5.12
C THR A 7 -9.64 -17.10 -4.57
N ILE A 8 -9.33 -16.10 -5.40
CA ILE A 8 -8.49 -14.96 -5.03
C ILE A 8 -9.34 -13.94 -4.27
N ILE A 9 -8.95 -13.69 -3.02
CA ILE A 9 -9.47 -12.60 -2.20
C ILE A 9 -8.28 -11.76 -1.74
N ASN A 10 -8.07 -10.60 -2.37
CA ASN A 10 -7.02 -9.69 -1.96
C ASN A 10 -7.47 -8.88 -0.73
N GLN A 11 -6.76 -9.04 0.37
CA GLN A 11 -7.00 -8.33 1.62
C GLN A 11 -6.13 -7.07 1.71
N TYR A 12 -6.73 -5.97 2.19
CA TYR A 12 -6.09 -4.67 2.34
C TYR A 12 -6.52 -4.01 3.64
N ILE A 13 -5.61 -3.25 4.23
CA ILE A 13 -5.94 -2.25 5.24
C ILE A 13 -5.64 -0.88 4.61
N ALA A 14 -6.69 -0.17 4.21
CA ALA A 14 -6.58 1.19 3.70
C ALA A 14 -6.62 2.18 4.88
N CYS A 15 -5.50 2.84 5.16
CA CYS A 15 -5.35 3.75 6.29
C CYS A 15 -4.67 5.06 5.89
N GLN A 16 -4.75 6.06 6.77
CA GLN A 16 -4.00 7.31 6.63
C GLN A 16 -2.51 7.09 6.90
N GLY A 17 -1.66 7.99 6.41
CA GLY A 17 -0.27 8.07 6.85
C GLY A 17 -0.21 8.33 8.36
N PRO A 18 0.72 7.68 9.10
CA PRO A 18 0.81 7.83 10.54
C PRO A 18 1.19 9.26 10.94
N LEU A 19 0.52 9.75 11.99
CA LEU A 19 0.84 11.00 12.68
C LEU A 19 1.86 10.71 13.79
N PRO A 20 2.56 11.73 14.35
CA PRO A 20 3.53 11.52 15.43
C PRO A 20 2.95 10.73 16.61
N ASN A 21 1.70 11.05 16.98
CA ASN A 21 1.00 10.45 18.11
C ASN A 21 0.26 9.14 17.77
N THR A 22 0.22 8.72 16.49
CA THR A 22 -0.44 7.47 16.05
C THR A 22 0.53 6.50 15.38
N CYS A 23 1.83 6.80 15.35
CA CYS A 23 2.85 5.92 14.80
C CYS A 23 2.93 4.58 15.58
N PRO A 24 2.87 4.56 16.94
CA PRO A 24 2.78 3.31 17.67
C PRO A 24 1.54 2.48 17.29
N ASP A 25 0.38 3.13 17.13
CA ASP A 25 -0.86 2.46 16.75
C ASP A 25 -0.78 1.85 15.34
N PHE A 26 -0.11 2.52 14.40
CA PHE A 26 0.12 2.03 13.05
C PHE A 26 0.93 0.73 13.04
N TRP A 27 2.01 0.68 13.84
CA TRP A 27 2.82 -0.53 13.97
C TRP A 27 2.12 -1.62 14.77
N GLN A 28 1.32 -1.26 15.76
CA GLN A 28 0.47 -2.19 16.49
C GLN A 28 -0.55 -2.85 15.58
N MET A 29 -1.27 -2.06 14.77
CA MET A 29 -2.19 -2.56 13.75
C MET A 29 -1.48 -3.50 12.77
N THR A 30 -0.31 -3.10 12.24
CA THR A 30 0.47 -3.91 11.30
C THR A 30 0.87 -5.26 11.92
N TRP A 31 1.29 -5.25 13.18
CA TRP A 31 1.65 -6.45 13.93
C TRP A 31 0.44 -7.36 14.19
N GLU A 32 -0.63 -6.82 14.78
CA GLU A 32 -1.83 -7.56 15.18
C GLU A 32 -2.56 -8.18 14.00
N GLN A 33 -2.55 -7.50 12.85
CA GLN A 33 -3.17 -7.99 11.61
C GLN A 33 -2.27 -8.96 10.82
N GLY A 34 -1.07 -9.27 11.32
CA GLY A 34 -0.13 -10.17 10.66
C GLY A 34 0.40 -9.63 9.33
N SER A 35 0.28 -8.33 9.08
CA SER A 35 0.69 -7.70 7.83
C SER A 35 2.21 -7.72 7.70
N SER A 36 2.69 -8.35 6.63
CA SER A 36 4.11 -8.43 6.29
C SER A 36 4.53 -7.41 5.22
N MET A 37 3.59 -6.60 4.74
CA MET A 37 3.83 -5.58 3.72
C MET A 37 3.08 -4.27 4.00
N VAL A 38 3.80 -3.15 3.82
CA VAL A 38 3.27 -1.79 3.82
C VAL A 38 3.53 -1.15 2.45
N VAL A 39 2.51 -0.55 1.85
CA VAL A 39 2.62 0.21 0.61
C VAL A 39 2.33 1.68 0.88
N MET A 40 3.34 2.51 0.66
CA MET A 40 3.29 3.96 0.87
C MET A 40 3.21 4.67 -0.49
N LEU A 41 2.19 5.47 -0.70
CA LEU A 41 1.91 6.17 -1.97
C LEU A 41 2.10 7.68 -1.86
N THR A 42 2.98 8.14 -0.99
CA THR A 42 3.28 9.55 -0.75
C THR A 42 4.74 9.70 -0.37
N THR A 43 5.29 10.89 -0.57
CA THR A 43 6.55 11.30 0.09
C THR A 43 6.25 11.70 1.54
N GLN A 44 7.29 11.83 2.38
CA GLN A 44 7.13 12.27 3.78
C GLN A 44 6.77 13.75 3.89
N VAL A 45 7.14 14.54 2.89
CA VAL A 45 6.83 15.97 2.82
C VAL A 45 6.27 16.27 1.44
N GLU A 46 5.02 16.71 1.40
CA GLU A 46 4.40 17.27 0.20
C GLU A 46 4.17 18.75 0.44
N ARG A 47 4.75 19.60 -0.41
CA ARG A 47 4.62 21.07 -0.33
C ARG A 47 4.92 21.68 1.05
N GLY A 48 5.94 21.16 1.73
CA GLY A 48 6.35 21.62 3.06
C GLY A 48 5.42 21.19 4.20
N ARG A 49 4.44 20.32 3.94
CA ARG A 49 3.62 19.68 4.97
C ARG A 49 4.08 18.25 5.16
N VAL A 50 4.33 17.86 6.41
CA VAL A 50 4.66 16.47 6.74
C VAL A 50 3.38 15.63 6.56
N THR A 51 3.42 14.74 5.59
CA THR A 51 2.32 13.84 5.21
C THR A 51 2.46 12.47 5.86
N ASP A 52 3.65 12.15 6.39
CA ASP A 52 3.96 10.87 6.99
C ASP A 52 5.09 10.99 8.03
N HIS A 53 4.87 10.44 9.23
CA HIS A 53 5.82 10.45 10.36
C HIS A 53 6.35 9.06 10.72
N GLU A 54 6.44 8.14 9.77
CA GLU A 54 7.01 6.82 9.97
C GLU A 54 8.40 6.87 10.65
N ALA A 55 8.41 6.52 11.94
CA ALA A 55 9.59 6.51 12.81
C ALA A 55 10.34 5.18 12.75
N THR A 56 10.58 4.65 11.55
CA THR A 56 11.47 3.50 11.39
C THR A 56 12.81 3.96 10.85
N ASP A 57 13.81 4.02 11.73
CA ASP A 57 15.22 4.14 11.40
C ASP A 57 15.63 2.92 10.54
N ILE A 58 15.44 3.00 9.22
CA ILE A 58 15.79 1.92 8.29
C ILE A 58 16.69 2.46 7.19
N THR A 59 17.91 1.96 7.18
CA THR A 59 18.95 2.19 6.17
C THR A 59 18.49 1.74 4.78
N ILE A 60 18.60 2.64 3.81
CA ILE A 60 18.24 2.43 2.41
C ILE A 60 19.45 1.87 1.65
N PRO A 61 19.39 0.68 1.03
CA PRO A 61 20.17 0.43 -0.16
C PRO A 61 19.44 1.11 -1.32
N LEU A 62 19.85 2.33 -1.67
CA LEU A 62 19.45 2.95 -2.91
C LEU A 62 19.94 2.01 -4.03
N HIS A 63 19.05 1.25 -4.66
CA HIS A 63 19.40 0.67 -5.94
C HIS A 63 19.52 1.86 -6.89
N ALA A 64 20.76 2.21 -7.21
CA ALA A 64 21.10 3.16 -8.26
C ALA A 64 20.60 2.59 -9.59
N GLY A 65 19.33 2.86 -9.90
CA GLY A 65 18.63 2.51 -11.12
C GLY A 65 17.47 3.49 -11.29
N MET A 66 17.07 3.76 -12.54
CA MET A 66 16.05 4.74 -12.96
C MET A 66 14.62 4.49 -12.43
N SER A 67 14.43 3.65 -11.41
CA SER A 67 13.11 3.30 -10.87
C SER A 67 12.62 4.37 -9.89
N GLN A 68 11.39 4.86 -10.07
CA GLN A 68 10.82 5.94 -9.25
C GLN A 68 10.07 5.43 -7.99
N TRP A 69 10.59 4.38 -7.38
CA TRP A 69 10.09 3.81 -6.13
C TRP A 69 11.24 3.37 -5.22
N SER A 70 10.99 3.31 -3.93
CA SER A 70 11.94 2.82 -2.92
C SER A 70 11.39 1.57 -2.24
N ARG A 71 12.30 0.70 -1.77
CA ARG A 71 11.94 -0.50 -1.01
C ARG A 71 12.77 -0.56 0.26
N LYS A 72 12.10 -0.82 1.39
CA LYS A 72 12.73 -1.04 2.69
C LYS A 72 12.29 -2.39 3.25
N SER A 73 13.20 -3.06 3.95
CA SER A 73 12.88 -4.28 4.70
C SER A 73 13.31 -4.08 6.14
N ALA A 74 12.45 -4.43 7.09
CA ALA A 74 12.76 -4.36 8.51
C ALA A 74 12.17 -5.54 9.26
N ASN A 75 12.73 -5.81 10.44
CA ASN A 75 12.12 -6.74 11.38
C ASN A 75 11.22 -5.92 12.30
N LEU A 76 9.91 -6.18 12.24
CA LEU A 76 9.01 -5.77 13.30
C LEU A 76 9.26 -6.71 14.48
N ALA A 77 9.58 -6.14 15.64
CA ALA A 77 9.61 -6.88 16.89
C ALA A 77 8.22 -6.79 17.55
N ALA A 78 7.85 -7.82 18.29
CA ALA A 78 6.62 -7.80 19.07
C ALA A 78 6.58 -6.57 19.99
N LEU A 79 5.48 -5.81 19.92
CA LEU A 79 5.23 -4.68 20.83
C LEU A 79 4.91 -5.14 22.27
N LYS A 80 4.79 -6.46 22.49
CA LYS A 80 4.55 -7.07 23.81
C LYS A 80 5.67 -8.05 24.16
N GLU A 81 6.08 -7.98 25.43
CA GLU A 81 6.98 -8.78 26.29
C GLU A 81 7.32 -10.24 25.90
N SER A 82 7.68 -10.49 24.64
CA SER A 82 8.24 -11.76 24.17
C SER A 82 9.29 -11.42 23.11
N PRO A 83 10.52 -11.05 23.52
CA PRO A 83 11.57 -10.55 22.61
C PRO A 83 12.02 -11.56 21.54
N GLU A 84 11.48 -12.78 21.54
CA GLU A 84 11.82 -13.85 20.59
C GLU A 84 10.93 -13.84 19.32
N GLU A 85 9.77 -13.18 19.32
CA GLU A 85 8.94 -13.10 18.12
C GLU A 85 9.29 -11.84 17.30
N SER A 86 9.95 -12.06 16.16
CA SER A 86 10.21 -11.03 15.15
C SER A 86 9.59 -11.43 13.81
N ARG A 87 9.02 -10.46 13.11
CA ARG A 87 8.36 -10.65 11.81
C ARG A 87 9.02 -9.78 10.75
N GLN A 88 9.32 -10.35 9.60
CA GLN A 88 9.84 -9.58 8.48
C GLN A 88 8.73 -8.74 7.85
N LEU A 89 8.99 -7.45 7.74
CA LEU A 89 8.14 -6.47 7.09
C LEU A 89 8.87 -5.94 5.84
N THR A 90 8.15 -5.87 4.72
CA THR A 90 8.61 -5.14 3.53
C THR A 90 7.76 -3.88 3.34
N GLN A 91 8.38 -2.72 3.33
CA GLN A 91 7.75 -1.49 2.87
C GLN A 91 8.14 -1.21 1.42
N ILE A 92 7.16 -0.83 0.59
CA ILE A 92 7.37 -0.41 -0.79
C ILE A 92 6.75 0.99 -0.95
N GLN A 93 7.55 1.97 -1.34
CA GLN A 93 7.11 3.36 -1.47
C GLN A 93 7.15 3.83 -2.91
N TYR A 94 6.04 4.37 -3.39
CA TYR A 94 5.98 5.09 -4.66
C TYR A 94 6.29 6.57 -4.43
N ILE A 95 7.34 7.11 -5.07
CA ILE A 95 7.82 8.49 -4.82
C ILE A 95 7.59 9.45 -6.00
N ALA A 96 7.15 8.94 -7.15
CA ALA A 96 6.93 9.76 -8.35
C ALA A 96 5.51 10.29 -8.51
N TRP A 97 4.62 10.08 -7.53
CA TRP A 97 3.29 10.69 -7.64
C TRP A 97 3.42 12.21 -7.53
N PRO A 98 2.91 12.99 -8.51
CA PRO A 98 3.04 14.43 -8.47
C PRO A 98 2.25 15.06 -7.32
N ASP A 99 2.75 16.19 -6.84
CA ASP A 99 2.07 17.00 -5.83
C ASP A 99 0.67 17.44 -6.30
N HIS A 100 0.50 17.73 -7.59
CA HIS A 100 -0.77 18.10 -8.21
C HIS A 100 -1.19 17.07 -9.25
N GLY A 101 -2.44 16.59 -9.17
CA GLY A 101 -3.03 15.75 -10.19
C GLY A 101 -2.57 14.29 -10.14
N VAL A 102 -2.38 13.72 -11.33
CA VAL A 102 -2.00 12.33 -11.56
C VAL A 102 -0.75 12.29 -12.46
N PRO A 103 0.04 11.20 -12.44
CA PRO A 103 1.15 11.05 -13.37
C PRO A 103 0.69 11.19 -14.83
N ASP A 104 1.45 11.91 -15.66
CA ASP A 104 1.16 12.08 -17.10
C ASP A 104 1.32 10.76 -17.86
N ASP A 105 2.25 9.91 -17.42
CA ASP A 105 2.49 8.57 -17.94
C ASP A 105 2.25 7.52 -16.84
N SER A 106 1.51 6.48 -17.17
CA SER A 106 1.15 5.42 -16.22
C SER A 106 2.16 4.28 -16.13
N SER A 107 3.17 4.22 -17.00
CA SER A 107 4.03 3.04 -17.15
C SER A 107 4.80 2.74 -15.86
N ASP A 108 5.36 3.77 -15.25
CA ASP A 108 6.10 3.65 -13.99
C ASP A 108 5.20 3.21 -12.81
N PHE A 109 3.96 3.72 -12.76
CA PHE A 109 3.01 3.27 -11.74
C PHE A 109 2.51 1.83 -12.00
N LEU A 110 2.38 1.41 -13.26
CA LEU A 110 2.06 0.02 -13.60
C LEU A 110 3.18 -0.93 -13.17
N ASP A 111 4.44 -0.56 -13.40
CA ASP A 111 5.60 -1.33 -12.93
C ASP A 111 5.61 -1.45 -11.41
N PHE A 112 5.26 -0.37 -10.70
CA PHE A 112 5.09 -0.38 -9.26
C PHE A 112 3.97 -1.33 -8.80
N VAL A 113 2.80 -1.31 -9.44
CA VAL A 113 1.70 -2.24 -9.15
C VAL A 113 2.14 -3.70 -9.37
N CYS A 114 2.86 -3.98 -10.45
CA CYS A 114 3.43 -5.30 -10.74
C CYS A 114 4.42 -5.74 -9.65
N LEU A 115 5.26 -4.83 -9.14
CA LEU A 115 6.17 -5.11 -8.03
C LEU A 115 5.40 -5.48 -6.75
N VAL A 116 4.36 -4.71 -6.39
CA VAL A 116 3.50 -4.97 -5.22
C VAL A 116 2.86 -6.36 -5.33
N ARG A 117 2.25 -6.67 -6.48
CA ARG A 117 1.63 -7.98 -6.77
C ARG A 117 2.64 -9.13 -6.66
N LYS A 118 3.82 -8.97 -7.26
CA LYS A 118 4.90 -9.96 -7.19
C LYS A 118 5.35 -10.23 -5.75
N LYS A 119 5.36 -9.21 -4.89
CA LYS A 119 5.72 -9.35 -3.47
C LYS A 119 4.58 -9.90 -2.62
N ARG A 120 3.32 -9.69 -3.02
CA ARG A 120 2.12 -10.26 -2.40
C ARG A 120 1.95 -11.74 -2.74
N ALA A 121 2.42 -12.20 -3.90
CA ALA A 121 2.17 -13.57 -4.39
C ALA A 121 2.41 -14.65 -3.30
N GLY A 122 1.40 -15.49 -3.07
CA GLY A 122 1.42 -16.55 -2.06
C GLY A 122 1.16 -16.11 -0.62
N ARG A 123 0.75 -14.85 -0.40
CA ARG A 123 0.41 -14.28 0.91
C ARG A 123 -1.10 -14.03 1.00
N GLU A 124 -1.69 -14.43 2.11
CA GLU A 124 -3.13 -14.25 2.39
C GLU A 124 -3.37 -13.12 3.39
N GLU A 125 -2.35 -12.66 4.11
CA GLU A 125 -2.45 -11.56 5.06
C GLU A 125 -2.80 -10.22 4.37
N PRO A 126 -3.48 -9.30 5.09
CA PRO A 126 -3.79 -7.98 4.56
C PRO A 126 -2.52 -7.18 4.29
N VAL A 127 -2.47 -6.52 3.13
CA VAL A 127 -1.45 -5.51 2.83
C VAL A 127 -1.91 -4.16 3.35
N VAL A 128 -1.09 -3.51 4.17
CA VAL A 128 -1.34 -2.14 4.61
C VAL A 128 -1.04 -1.19 3.47
N VAL A 129 -1.98 -0.31 3.12
CA VAL A 129 -1.81 0.67 2.04
C VAL A 129 -2.22 2.05 2.54
N HIS A 130 -1.31 3.02 2.45
CA HIS A 130 -1.59 4.40 2.81
C HIS A 130 -1.03 5.40 1.79
N CYS A 131 -1.57 6.60 1.87
CA CYS A 131 -1.01 7.81 1.27
C CYS A 131 -1.02 8.87 2.37
N SER A 132 -1.60 10.05 2.13
CA SER A 132 -1.89 10.99 3.22
C SER A 132 -3.19 10.61 3.95
N ALA A 133 -4.36 10.75 3.31
CA ALA A 133 -5.66 10.42 3.93
C ALA A 133 -6.11 8.96 3.75
N GLY A 134 -5.39 8.17 2.95
CA GLY A 134 -5.71 6.76 2.72
C GLY A 134 -6.94 6.53 1.83
N ILE A 135 -7.26 7.44 0.91
CA ILE A 135 -8.47 7.35 0.06
C ILE A 135 -8.21 7.56 -1.44
N GLY A 136 -7.37 8.53 -1.82
CA GLY A 136 -7.10 8.87 -3.22
C GLY A 136 -6.18 7.85 -3.89
N ARG A 137 -4.87 8.05 -3.74
CA ARG A 137 -3.83 7.17 -4.33
C ARG A 137 -3.96 5.73 -3.84
N THR A 138 -4.31 5.55 -2.56
CA THR A 138 -4.65 4.24 -1.97
C THR A 138 -5.74 3.52 -2.76
N GLY A 139 -6.83 4.21 -3.11
CA GLY A 139 -7.90 3.63 -3.92
C GLY A 139 -7.47 3.31 -5.35
N VAL A 140 -6.58 4.12 -5.94
CA VAL A 140 -6.01 3.84 -7.27
C VAL A 140 -5.20 2.54 -7.25
N LEU A 141 -4.30 2.34 -6.30
CA LEU A 141 -3.53 1.09 -6.20
C LEU A 141 -4.43 -0.13 -6.08
N ILE A 142 -5.41 -0.10 -5.17
CA ILE A 142 -6.33 -1.22 -4.93
C ILE A 142 -7.16 -1.50 -6.18
N THR A 143 -7.59 -0.45 -6.89
CA THR A 143 -8.34 -0.59 -8.15
C THR A 143 -7.50 -1.24 -9.23
N MET A 144 -6.24 -0.80 -9.41
CA MET A 144 -5.35 -1.35 -10.42
C MET A 144 -5.03 -2.82 -10.16
N GLU A 145 -4.73 -3.19 -8.91
CA GLU A 145 -4.47 -4.58 -8.55
C GLU A 145 -5.72 -5.46 -8.75
N THR A 146 -6.91 -4.95 -8.40
CA THR A 146 -8.19 -5.65 -8.62
C THR A 146 -8.46 -5.83 -10.11
N ALA A 147 -8.30 -4.79 -10.92
CA ALA A 147 -8.52 -4.83 -12.36
C ALA A 147 -7.58 -5.81 -13.07
N MET A 148 -6.29 -5.85 -12.68
CA MET A 148 -5.34 -6.82 -13.22
C MET A 148 -5.75 -8.27 -12.92
N CYS A 149 -6.20 -8.56 -11.69
CA CYS A 149 -6.71 -9.90 -11.35
C CYS A 149 -7.97 -10.26 -12.15
N LEU A 150 -8.89 -9.32 -12.35
CA LEU A 150 -10.08 -9.54 -13.18
C LEU A 150 -9.70 -9.87 -14.63
N ILE A 151 -8.74 -9.14 -15.21
CA ILE A 151 -8.23 -9.40 -16.57
C ILE A 151 -7.61 -10.80 -16.66
N GLU A 152 -6.74 -11.18 -15.73
CA GLU A 152 -6.10 -12.49 -15.68
C GLU A 152 -7.11 -13.64 -15.52
N CYS A 153 -8.22 -13.39 -14.82
CA CYS A 153 -9.31 -14.35 -14.64
C CYS A 153 -10.37 -14.28 -15.76
N ASN A 154 -10.08 -13.55 -16.84
CA ASN A 154 -10.96 -13.34 -17.98
C ASN A 154 -12.36 -12.83 -17.57
N GLN A 155 -12.41 -12.00 -16.52
CA GLN A 155 -13.60 -11.33 -16.02
C GLN A 155 -13.70 -9.91 -16.58
N PRO A 156 -14.93 -9.37 -16.74
CA PRO A 156 -15.10 -7.99 -17.16
C PRO A 156 -14.58 -7.02 -16.08
N VAL A 157 -13.99 -5.91 -16.52
CA VAL A 157 -13.50 -4.85 -15.65
C VAL A 157 -14.45 -3.66 -15.71
N TYR A 158 -15.13 -3.38 -14.60
CA TYR A 158 -15.97 -2.21 -14.43
C TYR A 158 -15.41 -1.32 -13.30
N PRO A 159 -14.60 -0.30 -13.61
CA PRO A 159 -13.96 0.54 -12.59
C PRO A 159 -14.94 1.18 -11.61
N LEU A 160 -16.13 1.56 -12.08
CA LEU A 160 -17.18 2.14 -11.22
C LEU A 160 -17.64 1.15 -10.14
N ASP A 161 -17.76 -0.13 -10.48
CA ASP A 161 -18.22 -1.15 -9.53
C ASP A 161 -17.10 -1.53 -8.55
N ILE A 162 -15.84 -1.58 -9.00
CA ILE A 162 -14.68 -1.73 -8.10
C ILE A 162 -14.67 -0.60 -7.06
N VAL A 163 -14.87 0.65 -7.51
CA VAL A 163 -14.91 1.82 -6.63
C VAL A 163 -16.10 1.79 -5.68
N ARG A 164 -17.29 1.37 -6.14
CA ARG A 164 -18.47 1.19 -5.27
C ARG A 164 -18.18 0.20 -4.15
N THR A 165 -17.65 -0.98 -4.48
CA THR A 165 -17.25 -2.00 -3.50
C THR A 165 -16.23 -1.47 -2.48
N MET A 166 -15.27 -0.65 -2.92
CA MET A 166 -14.33 -0.01 -1.99
C MET A 166 -15.03 1.04 -1.12
N ARG A 167 -15.97 1.82 -1.67
CA ARG A 167 -16.70 2.87 -0.95
C ARG A 167 -17.66 2.33 0.10
N ASP A 168 -18.14 1.09 -0.05
CA ASP A 168 -18.91 0.38 0.98
C ASP A 168 -18.05 -0.01 2.20
N GLN A 169 -16.72 -0.07 2.06
CA GLN A 169 -15.78 -0.44 3.12
C GLN A 169 -15.01 0.76 3.71
N ARG A 170 -14.72 1.77 2.89
CA ARG A 170 -14.08 3.03 3.31
C ARG A 170 -14.62 4.17 2.47
N ALA A 171 -15.15 5.20 3.12
CA ALA A 171 -15.72 6.35 2.43
C ALA A 171 -14.69 7.02 1.50
N MET A 172 -15.17 7.56 0.38
CA MET A 172 -14.41 8.42 -0.54
C MET A 172 -13.21 7.77 -1.25
N MET A 173 -13.13 6.43 -1.29
CA MET A 173 -12.11 5.73 -2.08
C MET A 173 -12.15 6.19 -3.54
N ILE A 174 -10.98 6.55 -4.07
CA ILE A 174 -10.79 7.42 -5.25
C ILE A 174 -11.48 8.78 -5.07
N GLN A 175 -10.69 9.79 -4.72
CA GLN A 175 -11.17 11.09 -4.25
C GLN A 175 -11.52 12.07 -5.38
N THR A 176 -10.73 12.08 -6.46
CA THR A 176 -10.83 13.02 -7.60
C THR A 176 -10.76 12.28 -8.91
#